data_AF-A0A5C7NWD0-F1
#
_entry.id   AF-A0A5C7NWD0-F1
#
_cell.length_a   1.000
_cell.length_b   1.000
_cell.length_c   1.000
_cell.angle_alpha   90.00
_cell.angle_beta   90.00
_cell.angle_gamma   90.00
#
_symmetry.space_group_name_H-M   'P 1'
#
loop_
_entity.id
_entity.type
_entity.pdbx_description
1 polymer ?
#
loop_
_entity_poly.entity_id
_entity_poly.type
_entity_poly.pdbx_seq_one_letter_code
_entity_poly.pdbx_strand_id
1 'polypeptide(L)'
;WMFTLFNLIIMVVLQLVGGGGEGGLGDVLSGIYSLAVLLPSVGVTVRRLHDIGKSGWWALLMIVPIIGALVLIYFAVQDSQEGSNEYGPNPKGAGLPM
;
A
#
# COMPACT_ATOMS: atom_id res chain seq x y z
N TRP A 1 -6.06 -2.35 -2.96
CA TRP A 1 -6.53 -2.46 -4.36
C TRP A 1 -6.99 -1.12 -4.91
N MET A 2 -8.14 -0.54 -4.51
CA MET A 2 -8.59 0.76 -5.08
C MET A 2 -7.59 1.91 -4.86
N PHE A 3 -7.02 2.02 -3.65
CA PHE A 3 -5.96 3.00 -3.38
C PHE A 3 -4.78 2.86 -4.35
N THR A 4 -4.25 1.65 -4.53
CA THR A 4 -3.16 1.35 -5.47
C THR A 4 -3.53 1.69 -6.91
N LEU A 5 -4.76 1.35 -7.32
CA LEU A 5 -5.26 1.64 -8.67
C LEU A 5 -5.32 3.14 -8.95
N PHE A 6 -5.90 3.94 -8.04
CA PHE A 6 -5.97 5.39 -8.23
C PHE A 6 -4.58 6.04 -8.25
N ASN A 7 -3.66 5.59 -7.39
CA ASN A 7 -2.28 6.06 -7.42
C ASN A 7 -1.60 5.74 -8.76
N LEU A 8 -1.80 4.53 -9.30
CA LEU A 8 -1.27 4.13 -10.59
C LEU A 8 -1.80 5.04 -11.73
N ILE A 9 -3.12 5.29 -11.73
CA ILE A 9 -3.75 6.17 -12.73
C ILE A 9 -3.18 7.59 -12.64
N ILE A 10 -3.06 8.15 -11.44
CA ILE A 10 -2.53 9.51 -11.25
C ILE A 10 -1.08 9.59 -11.73
N MET A 11 -0.24 8.60 -11.41
CA MET A 11 1.15 8.56 -11.89
C MET A 11 1.24 8.54 -13.42
N VAL A 12 0.37 7.77 -14.10
CA VAL A 12 0.32 7.76 -15.57
C VAL A 12 -0.13 9.12 -16.12
N VAL A 13 -1.16 9.73 -15.54
CA VAL A 13 -1.67 11.04 -15.98
C VAL A 13 -0.63 12.14 -15.80
N LEU A 14 0.09 12.15 -14.67
CA LEU A 14 1.17 13.12 -14.42
C LEU A 14 2.26 13.06 -15.50
N GLN A 15 2.63 11.85 -15.92
CA GLN A 15 3.65 11.64 -16.95
C GLN A 15 3.15 12.02 -18.36
N LEU A 16 1.88 11.77 -18.67
CA LEU A 16 1.31 12.15 -19.96
C LEU A 16 1.13 13.68 -20.10
N VAL A 17 0.63 14.34 -19.04
CA VAL A 17 0.34 15.78 -19.06
C VAL A 17 1.60 16.62 -18.89
N GLY A 18 2.55 16.15 -18.06
CA GLY A 18 3.78 16.89 -17.77
C GLY A 18 4.91 16.71 -18.80
N GLY A 19 4.68 15.91 -19.85
CA GLY A 19 5.68 15.58 -20.87
C GLY A 19 6.71 14.59 -20.33
N GLY A 20 6.56 13.31 -20.69
CA GLY A 20 7.35 12.17 -20.16
C GLY A 20 8.81 12.08 -20.63
N GLY A 21 9.53 13.20 -20.66
CA GLY A 21 10.97 13.26 -20.84
C GLY A 21 11.70 13.48 -19.53
N GLU A 22 12.91 12.91 -19.40
CA GLU A 22 13.73 13.07 -18.20
C GLU A 22 13.93 14.55 -17.83
N GLY A 23 13.59 14.90 -16.59
CA GLY A 23 13.69 16.26 -16.08
C GLY A 23 12.55 17.18 -16.52
N GLY A 24 11.52 16.64 -17.16
CA GLY A 24 10.30 17.36 -17.53
C GLY A 24 9.43 17.72 -16.34
N LEU A 25 8.40 18.54 -16.58
CA LEU A 25 7.42 18.92 -15.57
C LEU A 25 6.71 17.68 -14.97
N GLY A 26 6.53 16.63 -15.77
CA GLY A 26 5.96 15.35 -15.33
C GLY A 26 6.74 14.68 -14.22
N ASP A 27 8.08 14.73 -14.27
CA ASP A 27 8.95 14.14 -13.25
C ASP A 27 8.89 14.92 -11.93
N VAL A 28 8.93 16.26 -12.01
CA VAL A 28 8.82 17.13 -10.83
C VAL A 28 7.48 16.92 -10.12
N LEU A 29 6.38 16.91 -10.87
CA LEU A 29 5.04 16.68 -10.32
C LEU A 29 4.90 15.26 -9.74
N SER A 30 5.45 14.25 -10.42
CA SER A 30 5.48 12.87 -9.91
C SER A 30 6.26 12.76 -8.60
N GLY A 31 7.39 13.46 -8.48
CA GLY A 31 8.19 13.53 -7.26
C GLY A 31 7.40 14.13 -6.09
N ILE A 32 6.76 15.28 -6.29
CA ILE A 32 5.92 15.93 -5.26
C ILE A 32 4.75 15.01 -4.86
N TYR A 33 4.08 14.42 -5.86
CA TYR A 33 2.97 13.50 -5.61
C TYR A 33 3.42 12.28 -4.80
N SER A 34 4.58 11.70 -5.11
CA SER A 34 5.13 10.55 -4.39
C SER A 34 5.31 10.82 -2.89
N LEU A 35 5.76 12.03 -2.53
CA LEU A 35 5.89 12.48 -1.15
C LEU A 35 4.53 12.66 -0.47
N ALA A 36 3.56 13.23 -1.19
CA ALA A 36 2.20 13.43 -0.67
C ALA A 36 1.51 12.10 -0.34
N VAL A 37 1.74 11.06 -1.14
CA VAL A 37 1.12 9.73 -0.94
C VAL A 37 1.95 8.77 -0.09
N LEU A 38 3.16 9.16 0.33
CA LEU A 38 4.05 8.33 1.13
C LEU A 38 3.39 7.89 2.45
N LEU A 39 2.92 8.85 3.25
CA LEU A 39 2.30 8.55 4.56
C LEU A 39 0.98 7.75 4.40
N PRO A 40 0.05 8.11 3.48
CA PRO A 40 -1.10 7.28 3.19
C PRO A 40 -0.75 5.85 2.77
N SER A 41 0.29 5.67 1.94
CA SER A 41 0.72 4.35 1.47
C SER A 41 1.23 3.47 2.61
N VAL A 42 2.01 4.06 3.54
CA VAL A 42 2.44 3.39 4.77
C VAL A 42 1.23 2.98 5.61
N GLY A 43 0.28 3.90 5.85
CA GLY A 43 -0.91 3.64 6.66
C GLY A 43 -1.77 2.49 6.12
N VAL A 44 -2.02 2.47 4.81
CA VAL A 44 -2.79 1.39 4.17
C VAL A 44 -2.06 0.05 4.28
N THR A 45 -0.74 0.03 4.12
CA THR A 45 0.08 -1.17 4.22
C THR A 45 0.09 -1.71 5.65
N VAL A 46 0.30 -0.85 6.65
CA VAL A 46 0.26 -1.21 8.07
C VAL A 46 -1.10 -1.78 8.45
N ARG A 47 -2.20 -1.15 8.01
CA ARG A 47 -3.55 -1.70 8.24
C ARG A 47 -3.68 -3.10 7.65
N ARG A 48 -3.20 -3.34 6.44
CA ARG A 48 -3.26 -4.66 5.82
C ARG A 48 -2.44 -5.70 6.54
N LEU A 49 -1.27 -5.33 7.05
CA LEU A 49 -0.46 -6.20 7.90
C LEU A 49 -1.20 -6.55 9.18
N HIS A 50 -1.84 -5.57 9.82
CA HIS A 50 -2.64 -5.79 11.02
C HIS A 50 -3.86 -6.68 10.73
N ASP A 51 -4.53 -6.51 9.60
CA ASP A 51 -5.67 -7.34 9.18
C ASP A 51 -5.30 -8.85 9.12
N ILE A 52 -4.03 -9.18 8.85
CA ILE A 52 -3.50 -10.55 8.79
C ILE A 52 -2.66 -10.96 10.02
N GLY A 53 -2.71 -10.17 11.11
CA GLY A 53 -2.00 -10.48 12.35
C GLY A 53 -0.48 -10.30 12.29
N LYS A 54 0.03 -9.45 11.39
CA LYS A 54 1.45 -9.09 11.30
C LYS A 54 1.71 -7.70 11.86
N SER A 55 2.88 -7.53 12.48
CA SER A 55 3.33 -6.22 12.95
C SER A 55 3.48 -5.20 11.81
N GLY A 56 3.07 -3.94 12.04
CA GLY A 56 3.27 -2.84 11.11
C GLY A 56 4.74 -2.61 10.68
N TRP A 57 5.72 -3.08 11.44
CA TRP A 57 7.14 -3.00 11.09
C TRP A 57 7.50 -3.71 9.78
N TRP A 58 6.70 -4.71 9.36
CA TRP A 58 6.87 -5.34 8.06
C TRP A 58 6.68 -4.37 6.89
N ALA A 59 6.03 -3.22 7.10
CA ALA A 59 5.91 -2.16 6.09
C ALA A 59 7.27 -1.58 5.67
N LEU A 60 8.32 -1.67 6.49
CA LEU A 60 9.67 -1.22 6.11
C LEU A 60 10.22 -1.96 4.88
N LEU A 61 9.68 -3.13 4.54
CA LEU A 61 10.01 -3.82 3.30
C LEU A 61 9.70 -3.01 2.03
N MET A 62 8.90 -1.93 2.11
CA MET A 62 8.69 -1.01 0.98
C MET A 62 9.99 -0.35 0.51
N ILE A 63 11.02 -0.26 1.38
CA ILE A 63 12.33 0.31 1.06
C ILE A 63 13.22 -0.72 0.36
N VAL A 64 12.92 -2.02 0.50
CA VAL A 64 13.70 -3.10 -0.11
C VAL A 64 13.14 -3.41 -1.50
N PRO A 65 13.87 -3.12 -2.58
CA PRO A 65 13.37 -3.32 -3.93
C PRO A 65 13.21 -4.81 -4.23
N ILE A 66 12.26 -5.12 -5.12
CA ILE A 66 11.97 -6.47 -5.64
C ILE A 66 11.51 -7.44 -4.55
N ILE A 67 12.41 -7.92 -3.68
CA ILE A 67 12.10 -8.92 -2.65
C ILE A 67 11.09 -8.36 -1.64
N GLY A 68 11.29 -7.13 -1.17
CA GLY A 68 10.35 -6.50 -0.25
C GLY A 68 8.96 -6.33 -0.87
N ALA A 69 8.90 -5.91 -2.14
CA ALA A 69 7.66 -5.81 -2.90
C ALA A 69 6.95 -7.17 -3.05
N LEU A 70 7.68 -8.24 -3.40
CA LEU A 70 7.11 -9.58 -3.52
C LEU A 70 6.50 -10.09 -2.21
N VAL A 71 7.21 -9.89 -1.09
CA VAL A 71 6.72 -10.27 0.24
C VAL A 71 5.47 -9.46 0.62
N LEU A 72 5.47 -8.14 0.37
CA LEU A 72 4.31 -7.29 0.65
C LEU A 72 3.12 -7.62 -0.25
N ILE A 73 3.33 -8.00 -1.51
CA ILE A 73 2.25 -8.50 -2.39
C ILE A 73 1.68 -9.80 -1.82
N TYR A 74 2.53 -10.73 -1.40
CA TYR A 74 2.09 -11.97 -0.75
C TYR A 74 1.26 -11.71 0.51
N PHE A 75 1.60 -10.70 1.32
CA PHE A 75 0.77 -10.27 2.46
C PHE A 75 -0.52 -9.58 2.01
N ALA A 76 -0.49 -8.77 0.96
CA ALA A 76 -1.66 -8.02 0.48
C ALA A 76 -2.76 -8.88 -0.14
N VAL A 77 -2.44 -10.08 -0.62
CA VAL A 77 -3.40 -11.05 -1.20
C VAL A 77 -3.96 -12.04 -0.19
N GLN A 78 -3.39 -12.12 1.02
CA GLN A 78 -3.90 -13.00 2.06
C GLN A 78 -5.25 -12.52 2.59
N ASP A 79 -6.07 -13.48 3.02
CA ASP A 79 -7.30 -13.14 3.72
C ASP A 79 -6.99 -12.68 5.15
N SER A 80 -7.85 -11.81 5.68
CA SER A 80 -7.76 -11.32 7.05
C SER A 80 -7.85 -12.49 8.04
N GLN A 81 -7.10 -12.40 9.13
CA GLN A 81 -7.11 -13.41 10.19
C GLN A 81 -8.54 -13.59 10.73
N GLU A 82 -8.99 -14.85 10.86
CA GLU A 82 -10.30 -15.16 11.42
C GLU A 82 -10.40 -14.76 12.90
N GLY A 83 -11.59 -14.36 13.35
CA GLY A 83 -11.79 -13.92 14.73
C GLY A 83 -11.19 -12.55 15.04
N SER A 84 -10.67 -12.39 16.26
CA SER A 84 -9.98 -11.19 16.73
C SER A 84 -8.48 -11.44 16.85
N ASN A 85 -7.67 -10.45 16.50
CA ASN A 85 -6.24 -10.45 16.78
C ASN A 85 -5.85 -9.28 17.71
N GLU A 86 -4.56 -9.11 17.98
CA GLU A 86 -4.03 -8.04 18.83
C GLU A 86 -4.36 -6.62 18.33
N TYR A 87 -4.74 -6.49 17.05
CA TYR A 87 -5.07 -5.22 16.40
C TYR A 87 -6.58 -4.97 16.27
N GLY A 88 -7.43 -5.93 16.69
CA GLY A 88 -8.89 -5.81 16.72
C GLY A 88 -9.63 -6.98 16.07
N PRO A 89 -10.98 -6.89 16.01
CA PRO A 89 -11.82 -7.91 15.38
C PRO A 89 -11.77 -7.85 13.85
N ASN A 90 -11.91 -9.00 13.20
CA ASN A 90 -11.98 -9.10 11.74
C ASN A 90 -13.21 -8.31 11.20
N PRO A 91 -13.01 -7.37 10.25
CA PRO A 91 -14.07 -6.53 9.72
C PRO A 91 -15.12 -7.29 8.90
N LYS A 92 -14.86 -8.53 8.49
CA LYS A 92 -15.82 -9.41 7.79
C LYS A 92 -16.84 -10.07 8.70
N GLY A 93 -16.81 -9.80 10.02
CA GLY A 93 -17.83 -10.29 10.94
C GLY A 93 -17.65 -11.73 11.42
N ALA A 94 -16.46 -12.31 11.28
CA ALA A 94 -16.11 -13.64 11.80
C ALA A 94 -15.90 -13.65 13.33
N GLY A 95 -16.74 -12.92 14.08
CA GLY A 95 -16.75 -12.84 15.54
C GLY A 95 -17.69 -13.85 16.21
N LEU A 96 -18.17 -14.86 15.47
CA LEU A 96 -18.93 -15.95 16.09
C LEU A 96 -17.95 -17.02 16.57
N PRO A 97 -17.99 -17.40 17.86
CA PRO A 97 -17.17 -18.49 18.37
C PRO A 97 -17.57 -19.79 17.65
N MET A 98 -16.57 -20.53 17.19
CA MET A 98 -16.71 -21.95 16.84
C MET A 98 -16.60 -22.78 18.11
#